data_AF-A0A957U7B6-F1
#
_entry.id   AF-A0A957U7B6-F1
#
_cell.length_a   1.000
_cell.length_b   1.000
_cell.length_c   1.000
_cell.angle_alpha   90.00
_cell.angle_beta   90.00
_cell.angle_gamma   90.00
#
_symmetry.space_group_name_H-M   'P 1'
#
loop_
_entity.id
_entity.type
_entity.pdbx_description
1 polymer ?
#
loop_
_entity_poly.entity_id
_entity_poly.type
_entity_poly.pdbx_seq_one_letter_code
_entity_poly.pdbx_strand_id
1 'polypeptide(L)'
;MNLLKNVSVREVGAPVAAAANTDSNSDRIDMAGFEGVMFVCPIEDSVATGVATLKVEQNTADSDSGMAALSGASATVTSATNDDVNGTLLVVDVYRPAERYVQAVRTSATANIAFGTVTAILYGPRELPVAEHATISDAAVVASPAEA
;
A
#
# COMPACT_ATOMS: atom_id res chain seq x y z
N MET A 1 -15.77 5.85 17.94
CA MET A 1 -15.27 4.70 17.16
C MET A 1 -13.75 4.82 17.09
N ASN A 2 -13.00 3.78 17.44
CA ASN A 2 -11.54 3.79 17.36
C ASN A 2 -11.10 3.04 16.09
N LEU A 3 -10.20 3.63 15.30
CA LEU A 3 -9.89 3.12 13.96
C LEU A 3 -9.29 1.71 13.98
N LEU A 4 -8.30 1.46 14.86
CA LEU A 4 -7.55 0.20 14.91
C LEU A 4 -8.43 -1.05 15.09
N LYS A 5 -9.57 -0.94 15.79
CA LYS A 5 -10.49 -2.09 15.96
C LYS A 5 -11.33 -2.39 14.72
N ASN A 6 -11.36 -1.48 13.75
CA ASN A 6 -12.21 -1.53 12.56
C ASN A 6 -11.43 -1.72 11.25
N VAL A 7 -10.10 -1.84 11.33
CA VAL A 7 -9.24 -2.06 10.17
C VAL A 7 -8.19 -3.11 10.49
N SER A 8 -7.66 -3.78 9.47
CA SER A 8 -6.43 -4.58 9.56
C SER A 8 -5.29 -3.76 8.99
N VAL A 9 -4.31 -3.38 9.80
CA VAL A 9 -3.08 -2.71 9.34
C VAL A 9 -2.01 -3.76 9.12
N ARG A 10 -1.32 -3.69 7.98
CA ARG A 10 -0.31 -4.67 7.58
C ARG A 10 0.86 -3.96 6.91
N GLU A 11 2.08 -4.27 7.34
CA GLU A 11 3.24 -4.17 6.46
C GLU A 11 3.16 -5.27 5.40
N VAL A 12 3.36 -4.92 4.13
CA VAL A 12 3.15 -5.83 2.99
C VAL A 12 4.24 -5.71 1.92
N GLY A 13 5.31 -4.95 2.15
CA GLY A 13 6.34 -4.76 1.14
C GLY A 13 7.51 -3.97 1.69
N ALA A 14 8.66 -4.64 1.81
CA ALA A 14 9.91 -4.03 2.25
C ALA A 14 10.34 -2.85 1.36
N PRO A 15 11.15 -1.90 1.88
CA PRO A 15 11.68 -0.79 1.10
C PRO A 15 12.45 -1.24 -0.14
N VAL A 16 12.41 -0.42 -1.19
CA VAL A 16 13.13 -0.62 -2.45
C VAL A 16 14.14 0.50 -2.62
N ALA A 17 15.41 0.14 -2.75
CA ALA A 17 16.48 1.11 -2.97
C ALA A 17 16.33 1.85 -4.31
N ALA A 18 16.97 3.02 -4.42
CA ALA A 18 16.89 3.87 -5.61
C ALA A 18 17.28 3.11 -6.88
N ALA A 19 16.32 2.91 -7.79
CA ALA A 19 16.53 2.19 -9.04
C ALA A 19 15.62 2.68 -10.16
N ALA A 20 16.09 2.53 -11.41
CA ALA A 20 15.29 2.70 -12.61
C ALA A 20 14.62 1.38 -13.00
N ASN A 21 13.49 1.46 -13.70
CA ASN A 21 12.67 0.32 -14.15
C ASN A 21 12.29 -0.63 -13.01
N THR A 22 12.03 -0.08 -11.82
CA THR A 22 11.52 -0.86 -10.70
C THR A 22 10.17 -1.47 -11.10
N ASP A 23 9.98 -2.74 -10.78
CA ASP A 23 8.69 -3.43 -10.81
C ASP A 23 8.66 -4.36 -9.59
N SER A 24 8.03 -3.91 -8.52
CA SER A 24 8.09 -4.56 -7.21
C SER A 24 6.70 -4.70 -6.60
N ASN A 25 6.27 -5.97 -6.49
CA ASN A 25 4.99 -6.34 -5.95
C ASN A 25 5.05 -6.40 -4.42
N SER A 26 3.93 -6.05 -3.78
CA SER A 26 3.68 -6.31 -2.36
C SER A 26 3.31 -7.78 -2.15
N ASP A 27 3.20 -8.18 -0.88
CA ASP A 27 2.45 -9.36 -0.50
C ASP A 27 1.02 -9.28 -1.04
N ARG A 28 0.48 -10.45 -1.38
CA ARG A 28 -0.90 -10.59 -1.84
C ARG A 28 -1.84 -10.56 -0.64
N ILE A 29 -2.94 -9.84 -0.80
CA ILE A 29 -3.94 -9.61 0.24
C ILE A 29 -5.22 -10.34 -0.13
N ASP A 30 -5.63 -11.27 0.73
CA ASP A 30 -6.97 -11.86 0.68
C ASP A 30 -7.99 -10.86 1.22
N MET A 31 -8.92 -10.44 0.35
CA MET A 31 -9.99 -9.49 0.65
C MET A 31 -11.20 -10.17 1.30
N ALA A 32 -11.19 -11.50 1.50
CA ALA A 32 -12.25 -12.19 2.20
C ALA A 32 -12.50 -11.58 3.58
N GLY A 33 -13.75 -11.16 3.82
CA GLY A 33 -14.15 -10.56 5.08
C GLY A 33 -13.95 -9.04 5.18
N PHE A 34 -13.41 -8.37 4.16
CA PHE A 34 -13.25 -6.92 4.10
C PHE A 34 -13.96 -6.33 2.87
N GLU A 35 -14.29 -5.03 2.92
CA GLU A 35 -14.91 -4.34 1.77
C GLU A 35 -13.89 -3.60 0.91
N GLY A 36 -12.76 -3.16 1.48
CA GLY A 36 -11.76 -2.40 0.73
C GLY A 36 -10.39 -2.41 1.39
N VAL A 37 -9.39 -1.93 0.63
CA VAL A 37 -8.01 -1.81 1.07
C VAL A 37 -7.40 -0.52 0.54
N MET A 38 -6.68 0.18 1.41
CA MET A 38 -5.84 1.31 1.05
C MET A 38 -4.38 0.91 1.16
N PHE A 39 -3.62 1.10 0.08
CA PHE A 39 -2.18 0.96 0.05
C PHE A 39 -1.51 2.32 0.15
N VAL A 40 -0.50 2.44 1.01
CA VAL A 40 0.31 3.63 1.21
C VAL A 40 1.77 3.27 1.01
N CYS A 41 2.44 3.98 0.10
CA CYS A 41 3.86 3.80 -0.21
C CYS A 41 4.56 5.17 -0.17
N PRO A 42 5.50 5.39 0.77
CA PRO A 42 6.37 6.56 0.72
C PRO A 42 7.32 6.55 -0.47
N ILE A 43 7.66 7.74 -0.95
CA ILE A 43 8.80 7.98 -1.85
C ILE A 43 9.96 8.45 -0.98
N GLU A 44 11.08 7.73 -1.01
CA GLU A 44 12.24 8.01 -0.14
C GLU A 44 13.33 8.81 -0.86
N ASP A 45 13.42 8.66 -2.19
CA ASP A 45 14.39 9.36 -3.04
C ASP A 45 13.84 9.49 -4.46
N SER A 46 14.20 10.57 -5.16
CA SER A 46 13.75 10.84 -6.52
C SER A 46 14.76 11.66 -7.33
N VAL A 47 15.03 11.18 -8.55
CA VAL A 47 15.81 11.91 -9.54
C VAL A 47 14.86 12.68 -10.47
N ALA A 48 15.27 13.88 -10.92
CA ALA A 48 14.51 14.66 -11.90
C ALA A 48 14.09 13.78 -13.09
N THR A 49 12.85 13.97 -13.56
CA THR A 49 12.16 13.13 -14.57
C THR A 49 11.80 11.72 -14.12
N GLY A 50 12.14 11.34 -12.89
CA GLY A 50 11.72 10.09 -12.25
C GLY A 50 10.20 10.04 -12.14
N VAL A 51 9.62 8.91 -12.52
CA VAL A 51 8.19 8.67 -12.42
C VAL A 51 7.99 7.60 -11.36
N ALA A 52 7.32 7.96 -10.27
CA ALA A 52 6.98 7.06 -9.19
C ALA A 52 5.50 6.69 -9.32
N THR A 53 5.20 5.40 -9.41
CA THR A 53 3.83 4.89 -9.54
C THR A 53 3.56 3.79 -8.53
N LEU A 54 2.39 3.85 -7.90
CA LEU A 54 1.78 2.77 -7.14
C LEU A 54 0.51 2.39 -7.87
N LYS A 55 0.45 1.16 -8.39
CA LYS A 55 -0.77 0.59 -8.99
C LYS A 55 -1.26 -0.58 -8.15
N VAL A 56 -2.55 -0.90 -8.26
CA VAL A 56 -3.13 -2.10 -7.63
C VAL A 56 -3.56 -3.07 -8.70
N GLU A 57 -3.30 -4.35 -8.45
CA GLU A 57 -3.66 -5.48 -9.30
C GLU A 57 -4.54 -6.45 -8.50
N GLN A 58 -5.35 -7.26 -9.19
CA GLN A 58 -6.18 -8.30 -8.57
C GLN A 58 -6.09 -9.64 -9.31
N ASN A 59 -6.44 -10.70 -8.58
CA ASN A 59 -6.57 -12.06 -9.09
C ASN A 59 -7.65 -12.84 -8.32
N THR A 60 -8.26 -13.82 -8.98
CA THR A 60 -9.17 -14.80 -8.37
C THR A 60 -8.43 -15.84 -7.53
N ALA A 61 -7.16 -16.13 -7.86
CA ALA A 61 -6.31 -17.06 -7.13
C ALA A 61 -5.25 -16.33 -6.32
N ASP A 62 -4.78 -16.94 -5.23
CA ASP A 62 -3.61 -16.48 -4.47
C ASP A 62 -2.33 -16.74 -5.26
N SER A 63 -2.14 -15.96 -6.32
CA SER A 63 -1.08 -16.13 -7.29
C SER A 63 -0.74 -14.79 -7.92
N ASP A 64 0.55 -14.52 -8.04
CA ASP A 64 1.06 -13.40 -8.82
C ASP A 64 0.85 -13.61 -10.33
N SER A 65 0.98 -14.86 -10.78
CA SER A 65 0.63 -15.22 -12.16
C SER A 65 -0.86 -14.98 -12.41
N GLY A 66 -1.15 -14.08 -13.35
CA GLY A 66 -2.51 -13.69 -13.73
C GLY A 66 -3.05 -12.47 -12.99
N MET A 67 -2.25 -11.83 -12.12
CA MET A 67 -2.59 -10.52 -11.58
C MET A 67 -2.81 -9.51 -12.70
N ALA A 68 -3.92 -8.79 -12.62
CA ALA A 68 -4.32 -7.80 -13.62
C ALA A 68 -4.54 -6.43 -12.96
N ALA A 69 -3.99 -5.38 -13.57
CA ALA A 69 -4.15 -4.01 -13.09
C ALA A 69 -5.62 -3.58 -13.09
N LEU A 70 -6.06 -2.98 -11.97
CA LEU A 70 -7.40 -2.42 -11.87
C LEU A 70 -7.45 -1.05 -12.55
N SER A 71 -8.47 -0.84 -13.37
CA SER A 71 -8.70 0.45 -14.02
C SER A 71 -8.87 1.56 -12.98
N GLY A 72 -8.09 2.63 -13.11
CA GLY A 72 -8.13 3.80 -12.21
C GLY A 72 -7.43 3.61 -10.86
N ALA A 73 -6.98 2.40 -10.52
CA ALA A 73 -6.28 2.13 -9.26
C ALA A 73 -4.78 2.39 -9.37
N SER A 74 -4.41 3.62 -9.75
CA SER A 74 -3.02 4.03 -9.90
C SER A 74 -2.82 5.45 -9.38
N ALA A 75 -1.84 5.63 -8.51
CA ALA A 75 -1.30 6.93 -8.12
C ALA A 75 0.07 7.10 -8.76
N THR A 76 0.29 8.21 -9.45
CA THR A 76 1.54 8.48 -10.17
C THR A 76 1.96 9.93 -9.96
N VAL A 77 3.25 10.15 -9.72
CA VAL A 77 3.86 11.47 -9.71
C VAL A 77 5.17 11.45 -10.49
N THR A 78 5.45 12.55 -11.18
CA THR A 78 6.73 12.77 -11.86
C THR A 78 7.51 13.83 -11.10
N SER A 79 8.75 13.51 -10.74
CA SER A 79 9.71 14.44 -10.17
C SER A 79 10.14 15.47 -11.23
N ALA A 80 9.98 16.75 -10.95
CA ALA A 80 10.41 17.85 -11.82
C ALA A 80 11.89 18.19 -11.60
N THR A 81 12.35 18.13 -10.35
CA THR A 81 13.74 18.32 -9.94
C THR A 81 14.10 17.30 -8.88
N ASN A 82 15.38 16.95 -8.75
CA ASN A 82 15.82 16.00 -7.71
C ASN A 82 15.21 16.34 -6.34
N ASP A 83 14.77 15.29 -5.66
CA ASP A 83 14.25 15.29 -4.29
C ASP A 83 12.90 16.00 -4.06
N ASP A 84 12.24 16.52 -5.10
CA ASP A 84 11.02 17.33 -4.96
C ASP A 84 9.79 16.54 -4.46
N VAL A 85 9.79 15.22 -4.63
CA VAL A 85 8.73 14.31 -4.17
C VAL A 85 9.19 13.43 -3.00
N ASN A 86 10.38 13.64 -2.45
CA ASN A 86 10.86 12.86 -1.29
C ASN A 86 10.00 13.15 -0.05
N GLY A 87 9.71 12.11 0.73
CA GLY A 87 8.83 12.20 1.89
C GLY A 87 7.35 12.39 1.56
N THR A 88 6.97 12.32 0.28
CA THR A 88 5.57 12.28 -0.15
C THR A 88 5.06 10.84 -0.24
N LEU A 89 3.74 10.68 -0.36
CA LEU A 89 3.08 9.37 -0.37
C LEU A 89 2.36 9.12 -1.69
N LEU A 90 2.54 7.92 -2.24
CA LEU A 90 1.63 7.34 -3.20
C LEU A 90 0.55 6.57 -2.43
N VAL A 91 -0.72 6.88 -2.69
CA VAL A 91 -1.86 6.27 -2.00
C VAL A 91 -2.87 5.80 -3.02
N VAL A 92 -3.25 4.53 -2.95
CA VAL A 92 -4.34 3.95 -3.75
C VAL A 92 -5.33 3.28 -2.83
N ASP A 93 -6.57 3.75 -2.84
CA ASP A 93 -7.69 3.15 -2.13
C ASP A 93 -8.59 2.39 -3.11
N VAL A 94 -8.75 1.10 -2.86
CA VAL A 94 -9.60 0.21 -3.65
C VAL A 94 -10.78 -0.24 -2.79
N TYR A 95 -11.95 0.28 -3.13
CA TYR A 95 -13.21 -0.13 -2.52
C TYR A 95 -13.93 -1.16 -3.39
N ARG A 96 -14.30 -2.30 -2.77
CA ARG A 96 -15.00 -3.43 -3.38
C ARG A 96 -14.29 -3.96 -4.65
N PRO A 97 -13.06 -4.49 -4.52
CA PRO A 97 -12.40 -5.17 -5.63
C PRO A 97 -13.28 -6.31 -6.15
N ALA A 98 -13.27 -6.54 -7.46
CA ALA A 98 -14.14 -7.53 -8.08
C ALA A 98 -13.66 -8.97 -7.83
N GLU A 99 -12.37 -9.12 -7.53
CA GLU A 99 -11.73 -10.41 -7.27
C GLU A 99 -11.17 -10.50 -5.85
N ARG A 100 -10.85 -11.72 -5.42
CA ARG A 100 -10.56 -12.04 -4.02
C ARG A 100 -9.20 -11.54 -3.56
N TYR A 101 -8.18 -11.62 -4.41
CA TYR A 101 -6.81 -11.29 -4.04
C TYR A 101 -6.38 -10.01 -4.71
N VAL A 102 -5.70 -9.14 -3.96
CA VAL A 102 -5.18 -7.86 -4.47
C VAL A 102 -3.73 -7.67 -4.04
N GLN A 103 -2.95 -6.95 -4.83
CA GLN A 103 -1.58 -6.56 -4.49
C GLN A 103 -1.29 -5.15 -4.99
N ALA A 104 -0.40 -4.44 -4.31
CA ALA A 104 0.16 -3.21 -4.80
C ALA A 104 1.46 -3.49 -5.57
N VAL A 105 1.72 -2.68 -6.60
CA VAL A 105 2.94 -2.76 -7.39
C VAL A 105 3.53 -1.37 -7.49
N ARG A 106 4.78 -1.26 -7.04
CA ARG A 106 5.59 -0.04 -7.14
C ARG A 106 6.37 -0.11 -8.44
N THR A 107 6.29 0.94 -9.24
CA THR A 107 7.06 1.02 -10.47
C THR A 107 7.79 2.33 -10.61
N SER A 108 9.01 2.27 -11.16
CA SER A 108 9.75 3.45 -11.63
C SER A 108 10.03 3.37 -13.13
N ALA A 109 10.20 4.53 -13.77
CA ALA A 109 10.57 4.62 -15.18
C ALA A 109 12.11 4.69 -15.36
N THR A 110 12.60 5.47 -16.32
CA THR A 110 14.04 5.53 -16.67
C THR A 110 14.92 6.19 -15.62
N ALA A 111 14.37 7.13 -14.84
CA ALA A 111 15.10 7.80 -13.75
C ALA A 111 14.81 7.11 -12.41
N ASN A 112 15.81 7.14 -11.53
CA ASN A 112 15.78 6.39 -10.29
C ASN A 112 14.74 6.97 -9.32
N ILE A 113 14.02 6.06 -8.66
CA ILE A 113 13.15 6.34 -7.52
C ILE A 113 13.47 5.30 -6.44
N ALA A 114 13.53 5.72 -5.17
CA ALA A 114 13.48 4.81 -4.03
C ALA A 114 12.09 4.83 -3.39
N PHE A 115 11.64 3.66 -2.95
CA PHE A 115 10.34 3.50 -2.31
C PHE A 115 10.50 3.02 -0.87
N GLY A 116 9.64 3.55 0.00
CA GLY A 116 9.55 3.10 1.38
C GLY A 116 8.78 1.79 1.52
N THR A 117 8.52 1.45 2.78
CA THR A 117 7.69 0.30 3.14
C THR A 117 6.25 0.50 2.67
N VAL A 118 5.64 -0.53 2.09
CA VAL A 118 4.22 -0.51 1.71
C VAL A 118 3.39 -0.94 2.91
N THR A 119 2.43 -0.10 3.27
CA THR A 119 1.41 -0.43 4.28
C THR A 119 0.07 -0.63 3.60
N ALA A 120 -0.60 -1.74 3.92
CA ALA A 120 -1.99 -2.00 3.55
C ALA A 120 -2.90 -1.79 4.76
N ILE A 121 -4.01 -1.09 4.56
CA ILE A 121 -5.06 -0.86 5.56
C ILE A 121 -6.36 -1.42 4.98
N LEU A 122 -6.76 -2.61 5.43
CA LEU A 122 -8.03 -3.21 5.02
C LEU A 122 -9.14 -2.72 5.92
N TYR A 123 -10.27 -2.34 5.34
CA TYR A 123 -11.40 -1.74 6.05
C TYR A 123 -12.75 -2.32 5.61
N GLY A 124 -13.81 -1.94 6.33
CA GLY A 124 -15.15 -2.52 6.18
C GLY A 124 -15.18 -4.01 6.52
N PRO A 125 -14.66 -4.43 7.68
CA PRO A 125 -14.67 -5.83 8.07
C PRO A 125 -16.12 -6.30 8.30
N ARG A 126 -16.42 -7.55 7.90
CA ARG A 126 -17.72 -8.18 8.15
C ARG A 126 -17.92 -8.60 9.60
N GLU A 127 -16.82 -8.79 10.32
CA GLU A 127 -16.80 -9.17 11.73
C GLU A 127 -15.87 -8.23 12.50
N LEU A 128 -16.32 -7.81 13.69
CA LEU A 128 -15.57 -6.92 14.58
C LEU A 128 -15.39 -7.58 15.95
N PRO A 129 -14.26 -7.35 16.64
CA PRO A 129 -13.11 -6.55 16.21
C PRO A 129 -12.21 -7.31 15.23
N VAL A 130 -11.48 -6.57 14.40
CA VAL A 130 -10.47 -7.17 13.51
C VAL A 130 -9.28 -7.63 14.33
N ALA A 131 -8.85 -8.88 14.12
CA ALA A 131 -7.62 -9.40 14.72
C ALA A 131 -6.39 -8.70 14.14
N GLU A 132 -5.39 -8.44 14.98
CA GLU A 132 -4.12 -7.86 14.55
C GLU A 132 -3.38 -8.81 13.61
N HIS A 133 -2.76 -8.22 12.58
CA HIS A 133 -1.94 -8.98 11.65
C HIS A 133 -0.57 -9.26 12.26
N ALA A 134 0.08 -10.35 11.84
CA ALA A 134 1.37 -10.79 12.38
C ALA A 134 2.52 -9.78 12.19
N THR A 135 2.35 -8.79 11.33
CA THR A 135 3.33 -7.69 11.14
C THR A 135 3.20 -6.58 12.18
N ILE A 136 2.18 -6.63 13.05
CA ILE A 136 2.07 -5.75 14.23
C ILE A 136 2.81 -6.42 15.39
N SER A 137 3.86 -5.77 15.89
CA SER A 137 4.62 -6.28 17.04
C SER A 137 3.98 -5.92 18.39
N ASP A 138 3.32 -4.76 18.48
CA ASP A 138 2.59 -4.29 19.64
C ASP A 138 1.62 -3.17 19.22
N ALA A 139 0.52 -2.98 19.96
CA ALA A 139 -0.42 -1.90 19.74
C ALA A 139 -1.13 -1.46 21.03
N ALA A 140 -1.40 -0.16 21.13
CA ALA A 140 -2.11 0.43 22.26
C ALA A 140 -3.37 1.17 21.78
N VAL A 141 -4.53 0.79 22.32
CA VAL A 141 -5.77 1.56 22.17
C VAL A 141 -6.03 2.34 23.46
N VAL A 142 -5.85 3.65 23.40
CA VAL A 142 -6.09 4.55 24.54
C VAL A 142 -7.37 5.34 24.31
N ALA A 143 -8.26 5.36 25.30
CA ALA A 143 -9.51 6.10 25.27
C ALA A 143 -9.55 7.10 26.44
N SER A 144 -9.86 8.36 26.14
CA SER A 144 -9.90 9.45 27.12
C SER A 144 -8.62 9.57 27.99
N PRO A 145 -7.42 9.63 27.38
CA PRO A 145 -6.18 9.80 28.15
C PRO A 145 -6.14 11.14 28.90
N ALA A 146 -5.48 11.15 30.05
CA ALA A 146 -4.95 12.37 30.68
C ALA A 146 -3.49 12.59 30.24
N GLU A 147 -2.92 13.77 30.50
CA GLU A 147 -1.47 13.98 30.33
C GLU A 147 -0.65 13.01 31.21
N ALA A 148 0.56 12.68 30.76
CA ALA A 148 1.50 11.83 31.47
C ALA A 148 2.22 12.57 32.61
#